data_AF-J9GGW3-F1
#
_entry.id   AF-J9GGW3-F1
#
_cell.length_a   1.000
_cell.length_b   1.000
_cell.length_c   1.000
_cell.angle_alpha   90.00
_cell.angle_beta   90.00
_cell.angle_gamma   90.00
#
_symmetry.space_group_name_H-M   'P 1'
#
loop_
_entity.id
_entity.type
_entity.pdbx_description
1 polymer ?
#
loop_
_entity_poly.entity_id
_entity_poly.type
_entity_poly.pdbx_seq_one_letter_code
_entity_poly.pdbx_strand_id
1 'polypeptide(L)'
;MKQDMLAFVAGLKENPLQGKELAPNIRKVRLTITSKGKGKSGGARVITYVMAVSEVEGRVYLIEIYDKADYDTVDVAVLKKMIAELGLL
;
A
#
# COMPACT_ATOMS: atom_id res chain seq x y z
N MET A 1 -8.74 -5.51 -12.99
CA MET A 1 -7.61 -5.89 -12.13
C MET A 1 -6.23 -5.54 -12.71
N LYS A 2 -5.77 -6.09 -13.84
CA LYS A 2 -4.43 -5.75 -14.39
C LYS A 2 -4.26 -4.24 -14.64
N GLN A 3 -5.24 -3.62 -15.30
CA GLN A 3 -5.21 -2.19 -15.59
C GLN A 3 -5.25 -1.34 -14.30
N ASP A 4 -6.02 -1.78 -13.30
CA ASP A 4 -6.10 -1.12 -12.00
C ASP A 4 -4.74 -1.13 -11.28
N MET A 5 -4.02 -2.26 -11.33
CA MET A 5 -2.67 -2.37 -10.76
C MET A 5 -1.67 -1.48 -11.49
N LEU A 6 -1.75 -1.38 -12.83
CA LEU A 6 -0.89 -0.48 -13.60
C LEU A 6 -1.13 0.99 -13.23
N ALA A 7 -2.40 1.41 -13.13
CA ALA A 7 -2.74 2.76 -12.71
C ALA A 7 -2.28 3.05 -11.28
N PHE A 8 -2.43 2.08 -10.38
CA PHE A 8 -1.96 2.18 -9.00
C PHE A 8 -0.44 2.36 -8.91
N VAL A 9 0.33 1.54 -9.63
CA VAL A 9 1.79 1.63 -9.66
C VAL A 9 2.24 2.95 -10.30
N ALA A 10 1.57 3.41 -11.38
CA ALA A 10 1.87 4.70 -11.99
C ALA A 10 1.67 5.84 -10.99
N GLY A 11 0.56 5.84 -10.24
CA GLY A 11 0.33 6.81 -9.19
C GLY A 11 1.38 6.76 -8.09
N LEU A 12 1.85 5.58 -7.68
CA LEU A 12 2.91 5.45 -6.67
C LEU A 12 4.26 5.99 -7.16
N LYS A 13 4.55 5.90 -8.45
CA LYS A 13 5.76 6.48 -9.05
C LYS A 13 5.69 8.01 -9.08
N GLU A 14 4.52 8.56 -9.35
CA GLU A 14 4.30 10.02 -9.37
C GLU A 14 4.27 10.60 -7.95
N ASN A 15 3.57 9.93 -7.04
CA ASN A 15 3.45 10.34 -5.64
C ASN A 15 3.57 9.10 -4.73
N PRO A 16 4.78 8.79 -4.23
CA PRO A 16 5.01 7.68 -3.30
C PRO A 16 4.39 7.94 -1.92
N LEU A 17 4.08 9.20 -1.61
CA LEU A 17 3.49 9.66 -0.35
C LEU A 17 1.97 9.80 -0.44
N GLN A 18 1.31 9.07 -1.33
CA GLN A 18 -0.15 9.05 -1.39
C GLN A 18 -0.79 8.18 -0.29
N GLY A 19 -2.11 8.29 -0.14
CA GLY A 19 -2.85 7.54 0.87
C GLY A 19 -2.61 8.03 2.30
N LYS A 20 -3.08 7.24 3.28
CA LYS A 20 -3.03 7.61 4.70
C LYS A 20 -1.78 7.02 5.35
N GLU A 21 -0.97 7.86 5.97
CA GLU A 21 0.12 7.38 6.81
C GLU A 21 -0.44 6.70 8.07
N LEU A 22 0.07 5.51 8.38
CA LEU A 22 -0.27 4.75 9.58
C LEU A 22 0.82 4.88 10.65
N ALA A 23 2.06 5.00 10.20
CA ALA A 23 3.28 5.20 10.99
C ALA A 23 4.37 5.75 10.06
N PRO A 24 5.51 6.25 10.59
CA PRO A 24 6.59 6.74 9.76
C PRO A 24 6.94 5.77 8.63
N ASN A 25 6.92 6.27 7.39
CA ASN A 25 7.19 5.54 6.15
C ASN A 25 6.18 4.43 5.79
N ILE A 26 5.21 4.10 6.63
CA ILE A 26 4.20 3.05 6.40
C ILE A 26 2.86 3.70 6.05
N ARG A 27 2.35 3.41 4.85
CA ARG A 27 1.12 4.03 4.33
C ARG A 27 0.09 3.02 3.91
N LYS A 28 -1.17 3.42 4.00
CA LYS A 28 -2.35 2.70 3.53
C LYS A 28 -2.91 3.39 2.30
N VAL A 29 -2.79 2.74 1.15
CA VAL A 29 -3.22 3.28 -0.14
C VAL A 29 -4.43 2.49 -0.65
N ARG A 30 -5.42 3.19 -1.19
CA ARG A 30 -6.62 2.55 -1.73
C ARG A 30 -6.35 2.08 -3.16
N LEU A 31 -6.63 0.81 -3.44
CA LEU A 31 -6.66 0.27 -4.78
C LEU A 31 -8.12 0.09 -5.22
N THR A 32 -8.53 0.90 -6.20
CA THR A 32 -9.84 0.71 -6.85
C THR A 32 -9.75 -0.48 -7.81
N ILE A 33 -10.56 -1.52 -7.60
CA ILE A 33 -10.62 -2.69 -8.49
C ILE A 33 -11.87 -2.55 -9.35
N THR A 34 -11.72 -2.02 -10.57
CA THR A 34 -12.86 -1.70 -11.45
C THR A 34 -13.68 -2.92 -11.86
N SER A 35 -13.06 -4.11 -11.89
CA SER A 35 -13.76 -5.37 -12.16
C SER A 35 -14.70 -5.83 -11.04
N LYS A 36 -14.60 -5.24 -9.83
CA LYS A 36 -15.61 -5.44 -8.77
C LYS A 36 -16.75 -4.44 -9.02
N GLY A 37 -17.87 -4.94 -9.57
CA GLY A 37 -19.04 -4.13 -9.90
C GLY A 37 -19.69 -3.44 -8.68
N LYS A 38 -20.62 -2.50 -8.94
CA LYS A 38 -21.38 -1.78 -7.90
C LYS A 38 -22.05 -2.78 -6.93
N GLY A 39 -21.80 -2.63 -5.64
CA GLY A 39 -22.40 -3.44 -4.57
C GLY A 39 -21.57 -4.61 -4.05
N LYS A 40 -20.52 -5.06 -4.77
CA LYS A 40 -19.49 -5.96 -4.23
C LYS A 40 -18.42 -5.12 -3.54
N SER A 41 -17.86 -5.57 -2.41
CA SER A 41 -17.00 -4.80 -1.49
C SER A 41 -15.79 -4.13 -2.17
N GLY A 42 -16.02 -2.96 -2.79
CA GLY A 42 -15.38 -1.69 -2.51
C GLY A 42 -13.88 -1.49 -2.78
N GLY A 43 -13.18 -2.43 -3.40
CA GLY A 43 -11.75 -2.31 -3.70
C GLY A 43 -10.84 -2.80 -2.57
N ALA A 44 -9.54 -2.89 -2.85
CA ALA A 44 -8.55 -3.37 -1.90
C ALA A 44 -7.80 -2.21 -1.24
N ARG A 45 -7.10 -2.51 -0.16
CA ARG A 45 -6.11 -1.63 0.45
C ARG A 45 -4.75 -2.27 0.33
N VAL A 46 -3.76 -1.44 0.01
CA VAL A 46 -2.37 -1.84 -0.09
C VAL A 46 -1.60 -1.11 1.00
N ILE A 47 -0.83 -1.86 1.79
CA ILE A 47 0.15 -1.30 2.71
C ILE A 47 1.45 -1.10 1.94
N THR A 48 2.00 0.10 1.99
CA THR A 48 3.29 0.44 1.39
C THR A 48 4.29 0.87 2.45
N TYR A 49 5.56 0.60 2.19
CA TYR A 49 6.69 1.13 2.95
C TYR A 49 7.59 1.95 2.01
N VAL A 50 7.81 3.22 2.35
CA VAL A 50 8.60 4.15 1.55
C VAL A 50 9.98 4.29 2.18
N MET A 51 11.01 3.83 1.47
CA MET A 51 12.40 3.91 1.91
C MET A 51 13.13 4.95 1.06
N ALA A 52 13.63 6.00 1.70
CA ALA A 52 14.59 6.91 1.06
C ALA A 52 15.97 6.24 1.05
N VAL A 53 16.57 6.14 -0.14
CA VAL A 53 17.93 5.59 -0.32
C VAL A 53 18.94 6.73 -0.41
N SER A 54 18.55 7.86 -1.00
CA SER A 54 19.32 9.10 -1.04
C SER A 54 18.36 10.31 -1.15
N GLU A 55 18.90 11.52 -1.31
CA GLU A 55 18.08 12.72 -1.55
C GLU A 55 17.28 12.65 -2.85
N VAL A 56 17.76 11.89 -3.84
CA VAL A 56 17.17 11.80 -5.19
C VAL A 56 16.61 10.42 -5.51
N GLU A 57 16.87 9.41 -4.67
CA GLU A 57 16.43 8.04 -4.88
C GLU A 57 15.63 7.51 -3.69
N GLY A 58 14.53 6.82 -3.99
CA GLY A 58 13.72 6.12 -3.01
C GLY A 58 13.09 4.87 -3.62
N ARG A 59 12.62 3.99 -2.74
CA ARG A 59 11.93 2.76 -3.09
C ARG A 59 10.59 2.70 -2.38
N VAL A 60 9.58 2.21 -3.08
CA VAL A 60 8.27 1.88 -2.50
C VAL A 60 8.12 0.37 -2.52
N TYR A 61 7.97 -0.20 -1.33
CA TYR A 61 7.69 -1.62 -1.14
C TYR A 61 6.21 -1.82 -0.90
N LEU A 62 5.60 -2.79 -1.58
CA LEU A 62 4.23 -3.23 -1.32
C LEU A 62 4.30 -4.36 -0.31
N ILE A 63 3.87 -4.10 0.91
CA ILE A 63 4.01 -5.04 2.05
C ILE A 63 2.85 -6.02 2.09
N GLU A 64 1.63 -5.53 1.93
CA GLU A 64 0.42 -6.34 2.06
C GLU A 64 -0.72 -5.77 1.21
N ILE A 65 -1.62 -6.64 0.75
CA ILE A 65 -2.88 -6.26 0.10
C ILE A 65 -4.04 -7.04 0.75
N TYR A 66 -5.12 -6.34 1.08
CA TYR A 66 -6.32 -6.95 1.67
C TYR A 66 -7.60 -6.27 1.17
N ASP A 67 -8.73 -6.99 1.17
CA ASP A 67 -10.04 -6.38 0.91
C ASP A 67 -10.50 -5.60 2.15
N LYS A 68 -11.24 -4.50 1.95
CA LYS A 68 -11.89 -3.80 3.06
C LYS A 68 -12.82 -4.72 3.85
N ALA A 69 -13.46 -5.69 3.19
CA ALA A 69 -14.38 -6.60 3.85
C ALA A 69 -13.71 -7.52 4.87
N ASP A 70 -12.42 -7.80 4.71
CA ASP A 70 -11.71 -8.78 5.53
C ASP A 70 -11.18 -8.17 6.83
N TYR A 71 -10.79 -6.88 6.81
CA TYR A 71 -10.18 -6.20 7.96
C TYR A 71 -10.54 -4.71 8.01
N ASP A 72 -11.03 -4.25 9.17
CA ASP A 72 -11.34 -2.83 9.41
C ASP A 72 -10.11 -2.02 9.84
N THR A 73 -9.17 -2.66 10.54
CA THR A 73 -7.94 -2.05 11.06
C THR A 73 -6.74 -2.98 10.90
N VAL A 74 -5.56 -2.39 10.70
CA VAL A 74 -4.28 -3.12 10.59
C VAL A 74 -3.41 -2.67 11.74
N ASP A 75 -2.81 -3.64 12.45
CA ASP A 75 -1.90 -3.37 13.56
C ASP A 75 -0.52 -2.95 13.02
N VAL A 76 -0.10 -1.73 13.37
CA VAL A 76 1.19 -1.17 12.99
C VAL A 76 2.36 -1.98 13.57
N ALA A 77 2.21 -2.58 14.75
CA ALA A 77 3.27 -3.39 15.35
C ALA A 77 3.55 -4.64 14.51
N VAL A 78 2.51 -5.28 14.00
CA VAL A 78 2.62 -6.44 13.09
C VAL A 78 3.28 -6.02 11.77
N LEU A 79 2.86 -4.90 11.18
CA LEU A 79 3.47 -4.39 9.95
C LEU A 79 4.97 -4.09 10.12
N LYS A 80 5.37 -3.47 11.24
CA LYS A 80 6.79 -3.22 11.53
C LYS A 80 7.58 -4.51 11.64
N LYS A 81 7.01 -5.55 12.27
CA LYS A 81 7.65 -6.87 12.36
C LYS A 81 7.85 -7.49 10.97
N MET A 82 6.81 -7.47 10.12
CA MET A 82 6.91 -7.96 8.73
C MET A 82 7.98 -7.22 7.93
N ILE A 83 8.05 -5.90 8.04
CA ILE A 83 9.05 -5.07 7.33
C ILE A 83 10.48 -5.41 7.81
N ALA A 84 10.66 -5.61 9.12
CA ALA A 84 11.95 -6.04 9.68
C ALA A 84 12.36 -7.45 9.22
N GLU A 85 11.42 -8.40 9.18
CA GLU A 85 11.67 -9.76 8.65
C GLU A 85 12.05 -9.77 7.16
N LEU A 86 11.58 -8.78 6.40
CA LEU A 86 11.97 -8.56 5.01
C LEU A 86 13.33 -7.84 4.85
N GLY A 87 13.98 -7.45 5.96
CA GLY A 87 15.26 -6.74 5.95
C GLY A 87 15.16 -5.28 5.46
N LEU A 88 13.99 -4.67 5.60
CA LEU A 88 13.72 -3.30 5.15
C LEU A 88 13.70 -2.27 6.30
N LEU A 89 13.83 -2.75 7.54
CA LEU A 89 13.93 -1.97 8.76
C LEU A 89 15.23 -2.31 9.49
#